data_AF-A0A5C6S187-F1
#
_entry.id   AF-A0A5C6S187-F1
#
_cell.length_a   1.000
_cell.length_b   1.000
_cell.length_c   1.000
_cell.angle_alpha   90.00
_cell.angle_beta   90.00
_cell.angle_gamma   90.00
#
_symmetry.space_group_name_H-M   'P 1'
#
loop_
_entity.id
_entity.type
_entity.pdbx_description
1 polymer ?
#
loop_
_entity_poly.entity_id
_entity_poly.type
_entity_poly.pdbx_seq_one_letter_code
_entity_poly.pdbx_strand_id
1 'polypeptide(L)'
;MQQYHDALRTILEQGEQTTDRTGTGTLAYFGMQTRYPLADGFPLVTTKKLHLRSIIHELLWFLAGDTNIGYLNENKVSIWDEWADENGDLGPVYGAQWRRFPALEPAGEDPDGQPLFFARSVDQIAELVENIRKNPDSRRLIVSAWNPGEVPDMALPPCHTLWQVRVIGRKMHLQLYQRSADMFLGVPFNIASYALLLAMLAHVTGYEAGDFVHTIGDAHIYSNHMDQVQLQLSRKPKLLPQLRITRKVDSIFDFKFEDFEFLNYDPDPAIKAPVAV
;
A
#
# COMPACT_ATOMS: atom_id res chain seq x y z
N MET A 1 -3.12 -7.09 -15.82
CA MET A 1 -4.34 -6.93 -15.00
C MET A 1 -5.32 -8.08 -15.11
N GLN A 2 -5.07 -9.10 -15.94
CA GLN A 2 -5.87 -10.33 -15.94
C GLN A 2 -5.86 -10.99 -14.55
N GLN A 3 -4.71 -10.97 -13.87
CA GLN A 3 -4.53 -11.50 -12.51
C GLN A 3 -5.52 -10.92 -11.49
N TYR A 4 -5.84 -9.61 -11.59
CA TYR A 4 -6.82 -8.96 -10.73
C TYR A 4 -8.26 -9.35 -11.11
N HIS A 5 -8.56 -9.52 -12.39
CA HIS A 5 -9.87 -10.03 -12.84
C HIS A 5 -10.10 -11.47 -12.40
N ASP A 6 -9.08 -12.32 -12.51
CA ASP A 6 -9.13 -13.70 -12.08
C ASP A 6 -9.37 -13.77 -10.56
N ALA A 7 -8.69 -12.92 -9.78
CA ALA A 7 -8.92 -12.78 -8.35
C ALA A 7 -10.37 -12.39 -8.00
N LEU A 8 -10.96 -11.42 -8.71
CA LEU A 8 -12.38 -11.08 -8.54
C LEU A 8 -13.30 -12.27 -8.87
N ARG A 9 -13.03 -12.99 -9.96
CA ARG A 9 -13.81 -14.19 -10.34
C ARG A 9 -13.72 -15.28 -9.29
N THR A 10 -12.53 -15.53 -8.73
CA THR A 10 -12.34 -16.48 -7.63
C THR A 10 -13.26 -16.16 -6.45
N ILE A 11 -13.37 -14.89 -6.06
CA ILE A 11 -14.25 -14.50 -4.95
C ILE A 11 -15.72 -14.71 -5.33
N LEU A 12 -16.13 -14.34 -6.54
CA LEU A 12 -17.51 -14.53 -7.00
C LEU A 12 -17.92 -16.00 -7.09
N GLU A 13 -16.99 -16.88 -7.45
CA GLU A 13 -17.25 -18.31 -7.67
C GLU A 13 -17.08 -19.15 -6.39
N GLN A 14 -16.14 -18.78 -5.52
CA GLN A 14 -15.70 -19.61 -4.39
C GLN A 14 -15.77 -18.88 -3.04
N GLY A 15 -16.16 -17.60 -3.03
CA GLY A 15 -16.28 -16.83 -1.80
C GLY A 15 -17.49 -17.25 -0.97
N GLU A 16 -17.39 -17.00 0.33
CA GLU A 16 -18.47 -17.22 1.29
C GLU A 16 -19.10 -15.88 1.68
N GLN A 17 -20.43 -15.88 1.89
CA GLN A 17 -21.09 -14.69 2.41
C GLN A 17 -20.70 -14.48 3.87
N THR A 18 -20.28 -13.28 4.21
CA THR A 18 -19.93 -12.90 5.58
C THR A 18 -20.61 -11.60 5.98
N THR A 19 -20.80 -11.43 7.28
CA THR A 19 -21.12 -10.12 7.85
C THR A 19 -19.82 -9.35 8.11
N ASP A 20 -19.90 -8.02 8.17
CA ASP A 20 -18.76 -7.17 8.46
C ASP A 20 -19.13 -6.02 9.40
N ARG A 21 -18.13 -5.32 9.94
CA ARG A 21 -18.33 -4.24 10.91
C ARG A 21 -19.18 -3.07 10.39
N THR A 22 -19.25 -2.88 9.08
CA THR A 22 -20.04 -1.79 8.45
C THR A 22 -21.52 -2.14 8.32
N GLY A 23 -21.88 -3.42 8.50
CA GLY A 23 -23.25 -3.90 8.29
C GLY A 23 -23.65 -4.07 6.82
N THR A 24 -22.75 -3.83 5.87
CA THR A 24 -23.00 -3.99 4.43
C THR A 24 -23.07 -5.47 4.04
N GLY A 25 -22.25 -6.31 4.67
CA GLY A 25 -22.01 -7.69 4.27
C GLY A 25 -21.04 -7.77 3.08
N THR A 26 -20.34 -8.90 2.97
CA THR A 26 -19.37 -9.15 1.91
C THR A 26 -19.48 -10.56 1.36
N LEU A 27 -18.92 -10.77 0.17
CA LEU A 27 -18.51 -12.08 -0.32
C LEU A 27 -16.99 -12.16 -0.18
N ALA A 28 -16.48 -13.09 0.63
CA ALA A 28 -15.08 -13.14 1.04
C ALA A 28 -14.39 -14.46 0.69
N TYR A 29 -13.10 -14.39 0.37
CA TYR A 29 -12.21 -15.52 0.12
C TYR A 29 -10.93 -15.34 0.94
N PHE A 30 -10.62 -16.30 1.82
CA PHE A 30 -9.49 -16.17 2.74
C PHE A 30 -8.22 -16.83 2.18
N GLY A 31 -7.18 -16.01 1.97
CA GLY A 31 -5.89 -16.43 1.47
C GLY A 31 -5.82 -16.39 -0.06
N MET A 32 -5.20 -15.35 -0.60
CA MET A 32 -5.02 -15.18 -2.04
C MET A 32 -3.62 -14.61 -2.34
N GLN A 33 -3.04 -14.95 -3.48
CA GLN A 33 -1.80 -14.32 -3.93
C GLN A 33 -1.85 -14.01 -5.43
N THR A 34 -1.49 -12.79 -5.78
CA THR A 34 -1.35 -12.34 -7.18
C THR A 34 0.05 -11.80 -7.42
N ARG A 35 0.52 -11.84 -8.68
CA ARG A 35 1.86 -11.39 -9.08
C ARG A 35 1.76 -10.50 -10.33
N TYR A 36 2.47 -9.38 -10.29
CA TYR A 36 2.51 -8.37 -11.33
C TYR A 36 3.97 -8.09 -11.72
N PRO A 37 4.48 -8.69 -12.81
CA PRO A 37 5.79 -8.35 -13.35
C PRO A 37 5.75 -6.93 -13.95
N LEU A 38 6.60 -6.01 -13.46
CA LEU A 38 6.66 -4.65 -14.02
C LEU A 38 7.29 -4.62 -15.42
N ALA A 39 7.96 -5.70 -15.82
CA ALA A 39 8.46 -5.89 -17.18
C ALA A 39 7.32 -5.95 -18.23
N ASP A 40 6.10 -6.33 -17.83
CA ASP A 40 4.93 -6.36 -18.71
C ASP A 40 4.27 -4.98 -18.86
N GLY A 41 4.75 -3.99 -18.10
CA GLY A 41 4.17 -2.66 -17.94
C GLY A 41 3.76 -2.38 -16.49
N PHE A 42 3.41 -1.13 -16.21
CA PHE A 42 3.03 -0.71 -14.87
C PHE A 42 1.61 -1.20 -14.54
N PRO A 43 1.37 -1.89 -13.40
CA PRO A 43 0.13 -2.63 -13.14
C PRO A 43 -1.03 -1.72 -12.69
N LEU A 44 -1.45 -0.80 -13.54
CA LEU A 44 -2.68 -0.03 -13.38
C LEU A 44 -3.86 -0.78 -13.97
N VAL A 45 -4.95 -0.85 -13.20
CA VAL A 45 -6.24 -1.33 -13.72
C VAL A 45 -6.66 -0.46 -14.91
N THR A 46 -6.95 -1.12 -16.04
CA THR A 46 -7.42 -0.49 -17.27
C THR A 46 -8.92 -0.62 -17.47
N THR A 47 -9.60 -1.53 -16.76
CA THR A 47 -11.06 -1.73 -16.92
C THR A 47 -11.89 -0.76 -16.08
N LYS A 48 -11.24 0.13 -15.34
CA LYS A 48 -11.78 1.36 -14.78
C LYS A 48 -10.66 2.36 -14.56
N LYS A 49 -10.98 3.65 -14.68
CA LYS A 49 -10.06 4.74 -14.40
C LYS A 49 -9.79 4.88 -12.90
N LEU A 50 -8.52 4.90 -12.52
CA LEU A 50 -8.07 5.17 -11.15
C LEU A 50 -7.72 6.66 -10.95
N HIS A 51 -7.84 7.13 -9.72
CA HIS A 51 -7.45 8.49 -9.35
C HIS A 51 -5.98 8.55 -8.94
N LEU A 52 -5.08 8.62 -9.94
CA LEU A 52 -3.62 8.55 -9.76
C LEU A 52 -3.07 9.60 -8.78
N ARG A 53 -3.67 10.79 -8.73
CA ARG A 53 -3.28 11.85 -7.79
C ARG A 53 -3.38 11.38 -6.34
N SER A 54 -4.48 10.75 -5.96
CA SER A 54 -4.66 10.19 -4.62
C SER A 54 -3.64 9.11 -4.32
N ILE A 55 -3.42 8.17 -5.24
CA ILE A 55 -2.45 7.07 -5.07
C ILE A 55 -1.04 7.61 -4.81
N ILE A 56 -0.60 8.58 -5.61
CA ILE A 56 0.76 9.13 -5.51
C ILE A 56 0.93 9.95 -4.24
N HIS A 57 0.03 10.90 -3.96
CA HIS A 57 0.19 11.75 -2.77
C HIS A 57 0.03 10.97 -1.47
N GLU A 58 -0.84 9.96 -1.41
CA GLU A 58 -0.93 9.07 -0.25
C GLU A 58 0.41 8.35 0.00
N LEU A 59 1.04 7.80 -1.05
CA LEU A 59 2.33 7.13 -0.91
C LEU A 59 3.44 8.11 -0.46
N LEU A 60 3.48 9.32 -1.04
CA LEU A 60 4.43 10.35 -0.63
C LEU A 60 4.20 10.78 0.83
N TRP A 61 2.95 10.89 1.26
CA TRP A 61 2.56 11.21 2.63
C TRP A 61 2.97 10.10 3.62
N PHE A 62 2.77 8.82 3.28
CA PHE A 62 3.30 7.69 4.05
C PHE A 62 4.83 7.73 4.17
N LEU A 63 5.53 8.00 3.07
CA LEU A 63 6.99 8.09 3.06
C LEU A 63 7.51 9.29 3.87
N ALA A 64 6.80 10.42 3.88
CA ALA A 64 7.11 11.56 4.75
C ALA A 64 6.90 11.23 6.24
N GLY A 65 6.13 10.18 6.53
CA GLY A 65 5.78 9.76 7.87
C GLY A 65 4.74 10.66 8.51
N ASP A 66 3.96 11.39 7.72
CA ASP A 66 2.92 12.28 8.23
C ASP A 66 1.67 11.45 8.62
N THR A 67 0.87 12.01 9.50
CA THR A 67 -0.37 11.42 10.05
C THR A 67 -1.55 12.39 10.04
N ASN A 68 -1.33 13.63 9.58
CA ASN A 68 -2.37 14.63 9.43
C ASN A 68 -2.83 14.74 7.96
N ILE A 69 -4.14 14.87 7.72
CA ILE A 69 -4.71 14.94 6.37
C ILE A 69 -4.51 16.30 5.68
N GLY A 70 -4.02 17.32 6.37
CA GLY A 70 -3.81 18.67 5.82
C GLY A 70 -3.00 18.65 4.51
N TYR A 71 -1.88 17.93 4.47
CA TYR A 71 -1.09 17.74 3.24
C TYR A 71 -1.92 17.11 2.12
N LEU A 72 -2.72 16.08 2.43
CA LEU A 72 -3.55 15.40 1.44
C LEU A 72 -4.61 16.35 0.88
N ASN A 73 -5.30 17.10 1.75
CA ASN A 73 -6.33 18.06 1.36
C ASN A 73 -5.76 19.21 0.51
N GLU A 74 -4.61 19.77 0.88
CA GLU A 74 -3.89 20.78 0.08
C GLU A 74 -3.58 20.26 -1.34
N ASN A 75 -3.35 18.95 -1.46
CA ASN A 75 -3.09 18.27 -2.73
C ASN A 75 -4.35 17.66 -3.38
N LYS A 76 -5.55 18.07 -2.95
CA LYS A 76 -6.86 17.66 -3.49
C LYS A 76 -7.12 16.16 -3.35
N VAL A 77 -6.69 15.59 -2.24
CA VAL A 77 -6.91 14.19 -1.85
C VAL A 77 -7.74 14.17 -0.57
N SER A 78 -8.84 13.42 -0.60
CA SER A 78 -9.84 13.36 0.47
C SER A 78 -10.14 11.92 0.94
N ILE A 79 -9.29 10.95 0.56
CA ILE A 79 -9.57 9.52 0.78
C ILE A 79 -9.40 9.06 2.24
N TRP A 80 -8.98 9.97 3.12
CA TRP A 80 -8.77 9.74 4.55
C TRP A 80 -9.69 10.60 5.42
N ASP A 81 -10.50 11.47 4.81
CA ASP A 81 -11.26 12.51 5.51
C ASP A 81 -12.28 11.90 6.49
N GLU A 82 -12.91 10.78 6.14
CA GLU A 82 -13.91 10.13 7.00
C GLU A 82 -13.32 9.50 8.28
N TRP A 83 -12.00 9.32 8.36
CA TRP A 83 -11.33 8.72 9.52
C TRP A 83 -10.59 9.74 10.39
N ALA A 84 -10.36 10.95 9.90
CA ALA A 84 -9.62 11.96 10.63
C ALA A 84 -10.45 12.57 11.77
N ASP A 85 -9.77 12.96 12.84
CA ASP A 85 -10.39 13.72 13.92
C ASP A 85 -10.65 15.20 13.53
N GLU A 86 -11.14 15.99 14.48
CA GLU A 86 -11.45 17.42 14.27
C GLU A 86 -10.23 18.29 13.90
N ASN A 87 -9.01 17.83 14.18
CA ASN A 87 -7.76 18.50 13.83
C ASN A 87 -7.11 17.91 12.55
N GLY A 88 -7.75 16.90 11.96
CA GLY A 88 -7.24 16.21 10.79
C GLY A 88 -6.24 15.09 11.11
N ASP A 89 -6.11 14.67 12.37
CA ASP A 89 -5.16 13.64 12.78
C ASP A 89 -5.77 12.24 12.71
N LEU A 90 -4.96 11.26 12.29
CA LEU A 90 -5.35 9.85 12.14
C LEU A 90 -4.76 8.93 13.22
N GLY A 91 -3.99 9.48 14.17
CA GLY A 91 -3.17 8.71 15.09
C GLY A 91 -1.95 8.06 14.41
N PRO A 92 -1.32 7.06 15.03
CA PRO A 92 -0.05 6.49 14.57
C PRO A 92 -0.24 5.48 13.43
N VAL A 93 -0.90 5.87 12.33
CA VAL A 93 -1.13 5.04 11.13
C VAL A 93 0.17 4.79 10.33
N TYR A 94 0.06 4.34 9.07
CA TYR A 94 1.17 3.87 8.23
C TYR A 94 2.43 4.74 8.27
N GLY A 95 2.31 6.05 8.08
CA GLY A 95 3.47 6.96 8.05
C GLY A 95 4.25 6.98 9.37
N ALA A 96 3.54 7.05 10.51
CA ALA A 96 4.17 6.95 11.83
C ALA A 96 4.87 5.61 12.02
N GLN A 97 4.24 4.49 11.64
CA GLN A 97 4.87 3.18 11.75
C GLN A 97 6.09 3.05 10.84
N TRP A 98 6.06 3.61 9.64
CA TRP A 98 7.16 3.51 8.68
C TRP A 98 8.38 4.33 9.09
N ARG A 99 8.18 5.51 9.66
CA ARG A 99 9.26 6.49 9.93
C ARG A 99 9.61 6.65 11.40
N ARG A 100 8.70 6.26 12.30
CA ARG A 100 8.80 6.49 13.75
C ARG A 100 8.22 5.30 14.55
N PHE A 101 8.50 4.07 14.15
CA PHE A 101 8.02 2.88 14.87
C PHE A 101 8.54 2.89 16.32
N PRO A 102 7.70 2.82 17.36
CA PRO A 102 8.15 2.91 18.74
C PRO A 102 9.10 1.78 19.14
N ALA A 103 10.16 2.13 19.87
CA ALA A 103 11.08 1.16 20.44
C ALA A 103 11.60 1.64 21.80
N LEU A 104 12.07 0.69 22.61
CA LEU A 104 12.67 0.94 23.91
C LEU A 104 14.16 0.56 23.86
N GLU A 105 14.98 1.38 24.52
CA GLU A 105 16.41 1.13 24.70
C GLU A 105 16.73 1.03 26.20
N PRO A 106 17.37 -0.04 26.68
CA PRO A 106 17.74 -0.17 28.09
C PRO A 106 18.58 1.01 28.57
N ALA A 107 18.20 1.60 29.70
CA ALA A 107 18.82 2.79 30.29
C ALA A 107 19.46 2.53 31.67
N GLY A 108 19.34 1.32 32.19
CA GLY A 108 19.86 0.92 33.51
C GLY A 108 18.74 0.49 34.45
N GLU A 109 18.94 0.69 35.75
CA GLU A 109 17.96 0.40 36.80
C GLU A 109 17.77 1.64 37.68
N ASP A 110 16.57 1.80 38.26
CA ASP A 110 16.31 2.79 39.29
C ASP A 110 16.90 2.34 40.66
N PRO A 111 16.86 3.18 41.72
CA PRO A 111 17.39 2.81 43.03
C PRO A 111 16.71 1.59 43.69
N ASP A 112 15.49 1.25 43.26
CA ASP A 112 14.75 0.07 43.73
C ASP A 112 15.02 -1.18 42.86
N GLY A 113 15.94 -1.07 41.90
CA GLY A 113 16.35 -2.14 40.99
C GLY A 113 15.38 -2.39 39.82
N GLN A 114 14.46 -1.45 39.53
CA GLN A 114 13.54 -1.59 38.39
C GLN A 114 14.21 -1.17 37.08
N PRO A 115 14.04 -1.92 35.98
CA PRO A 115 14.66 -1.59 34.71
C PRO A 115 14.08 -0.30 34.12
N LEU A 116 14.97 0.61 33.72
CA LEU A 116 14.66 1.86 33.05
C LEU A 116 14.91 1.72 31.54
N PHE A 117 14.11 2.42 30.75
CA PHE A 117 14.24 2.46 29.29
C PHE A 117 14.13 3.89 28.76
N PHE A 118 14.94 4.22 27.75
CA PHE A 118 14.71 5.40 26.93
C PHE A 118 13.75 5.04 25.80
N ALA A 119 12.76 5.90 25.58
CA ALA A 119 11.94 5.85 24.38
C ALA A 119 12.78 6.29 23.18
N ARG A 120 12.71 5.52 22.11
CA ARG A 120 13.26 5.88 20.80
C ARG A 120 12.29 5.45 19.70
N SER A 121 12.62 5.79 18.46
CA SER A 121 11.88 5.31 17.29
C SER A 121 12.79 4.63 16.28
N VAL A 122 12.22 3.76 15.46
CA VAL A 122 12.88 3.09 14.33
C VAL A 122 12.34 3.70 13.03
N ASP A 123 13.24 4.22 12.20
CA ASP A 123 12.91 4.65 10.83
C ASP A 123 13.12 3.49 9.86
N GLN A 124 12.08 2.65 9.73
CA GLN A 124 12.14 1.43 8.93
C GLN A 124 12.45 1.71 7.45
N ILE A 125 12.02 2.86 6.90
CA ILE A 125 12.27 3.21 5.49
C ILE A 125 13.73 3.61 5.27
N ALA A 126 14.28 4.48 6.13
CA ALA A 126 15.67 4.89 6.02
C ALA A 126 16.62 3.70 6.21
N GLU A 127 16.37 2.88 7.23
CA GLU A 127 17.14 1.66 7.48
C GLU A 127 17.02 0.65 6.34
N LEU A 128 15.83 0.49 5.74
CA LEU A 128 15.64 -0.38 4.58
C LEU A 128 16.48 0.07 3.38
N VAL A 129 16.41 1.35 3.01
CA VAL A 129 17.16 1.89 1.86
C VAL A 129 18.66 1.75 2.07
N GLU A 130 19.14 2.02 3.28
CA GLU A 130 20.54 1.83 3.64
C GLU A 130 20.95 0.34 3.56
N ASN A 131 20.12 -0.56 4.09
CA ASN A 131 20.38 -2.00 4.05
C ASN A 131 20.32 -2.58 2.63
N ILE A 132 19.48 -2.06 1.73
CA ILE A 132 19.49 -2.46 0.32
C ILE A 132 20.85 -2.13 -0.32
N ARG A 133 21.46 -1.00 0.04
CA ARG A 133 22.77 -0.60 -0.50
C ARG A 133 23.92 -1.41 0.09
N LYS A 134 23.89 -1.68 1.40
CA LYS A 134 24.97 -2.38 2.11
C LYS A 134 24.88 -3.90 2.00
N ASN A 135 23.68 -4.45 2.12
CA ASN A 135 23.40 -5.89 2.24
C ASN A 135 22.20 -6.32 1.36
N PRO A 136 22.28 -6.15 0.02
CA PRO A 136 21.14 -6.39 -0.89
C PRO A 136 20.63 -7.84 -0.92
N ASP A 137 21.45 -8.80 -0.51
CA ASP A 137 21.10 -10.21 -0.40
C ASP A 137 20.36 -10.57 0.90
N SER A 138 20.25 -9.61 1.81
CA SER A 138 19.53 -9.77 3.08
C SER A 138 18.11 -10.27 2.86
N ARG A 139 17.71 -11.22 3.70
CA ARG A 139 16.35 -11.78 3.75
C ARG A 139 15.47 -11.06 4.78
N ARG A 140 15.96 -9.95 5.34
CA ARG A 140 15.32 -9.17 6.43
C ARG A 140 14.94 -7.75 6.01
N LEU A 141 14.93 -7.46 4.71
CA LEU A 141 14.51 -6.18 4.15
C LEU A 141 12.97 -6.08 4.24
N ILE A 142 12.46 -5.72 5.41
CA ILE A 142 11.04 -5.78 5.78
C ILE A 142 10.64 -4.45 6.41
N VAL A 143 9.40 -4.03 6.16
CA VAL A 143 8.73 -2.93 6.86
C VAL A 143 7.39 -3.43 7.37
N SER A 144 7.08 -3.13 8.63
CA SER A 144 5.81 -3.45 9.28
C SER A 144 5.03 -2.18 9.59
N ALA A 145 3.74 -2.17 9.26
CA ALA A 145 2.81 -1.18 9.77
C ALA A 145 2.02 -1.71 10.98
N TRP A 146 2.10 -3.00 11.29
CA TRP A 146 1.32 -3.59 12.38
C TRP A 146 2.05 -3.50 13.72
N ASN A 147 1.58 -2.60 14.57
CA ASN A 147 2.03 -2.47 15.96
C ASN A 147 0.88 -2.82 16.91
N PRO A 148 0.87 -4.03 17.52
CA PRO A 148 -0.18 -4.43 18.45
C PRO A 148 -0.40 -3.47 19.63
N GLY A 149 0.64 -2.74 20.04
CA GLY A 149 0.56 -1.78 21.15
C GLY A 149 -0.15 -0.47 20.79
N GLU A 150 -0.19 -0.11 19.51
CA GLU A 150 -0.78 1.16 19.04
C GLU A 150 -2.02 0.97 18.15
N VAL A 151 -2.32 -0.25 17.69
CA VAL A 151 -3.52 -0.54 16.89
C VAL A 151 -4.81 0.03 17.51
N PRO A 152 -5.04 -0.01 18.85
CA PRO A 152 -6.21 0.61 19.46
C PRO A 152 -6.32 2.13 19.27
N ASP A 153 -5.20 2.81 19.03
CA ASP A 153 -5.11 4.28 18.90
C ASP A 153 -5.08 4.75 17.43
N MET A 154 -5.14 3.82 16.47
CA MET A 154 -5.15 4.13 15.04
C MET A 154 -6.59 4.33 14.55
N ALA A 155 -6.86 5.45 13.86
CA ALA A 155 -8.18 5.72 13.28
C ALA A 155 -8.65 4.61 12.31
N LEU A 156 -7.71 3.97 11.61
CA LEU A 156 -7.94 2.77 10.84
C LEU A 156 -6.73 1.82 10.99
N PRO A 157 -6.91 0.62 11.57
CA PRO A 157 -5.83 -0.35 11.67
C PRO A 157 -5.25 -0.70 10.29
N PRO A 158 -3.92 -0.81 10.12
CA PRO A 158 -3.29 -0.99 8.81
C PRO A 158 -3.78 -2.21 8.04
N CYS A 159 -4.36 -1.99 6.86
CA CYS A 159 -4.77 -3.04 5.93
C CYS A 159 -3.53 -3.67 5.29
N HIS A 160 -2.59 -2.85 4.82
CA HIS A 160 -1.28 -3.28 4.29
C HIS A 160 -0.32 -3.46 5.47
N THR A 161 -0.27 -4.68 5.98
CA THR A 161 0.26 -4.98 7.32
C THR A 161 1.79 -5.03 7.33
N LEU A 162 2.39 -5.69 6.35
CA LEU A 162 3.83 -5.91 6.24
C LEU A 162 4.21 -6.10 4.78
N TRP A 163 5.38 -5.61 4.39
CA TRP A 163 5.96 -5.88 3.08
C TRP A 163 7.46 -6.14 3.15
N GLN A 164 7.95 -6.92 2.19
CA GLN A 164 9.33 -7.36 2.07
C GLN A 164 9.88 -7.00 0.70
N VAL A 165 11.16 -6.60 0.67
CA VAL A 165 11.94 -6.44 -0.55
C VAL A 165 12.93 -7.59 -0.70
N ARG A 166 13.15 -8.06 -1.93
CA ARG A 166 14.21 -9.02 -2.25
C ARG A 166 14.87 -8.64 -3.58
N VAL A 167 16.20 -8.61 -3.61
CA VAL A 167 16.96 -8.44 -4.85
C VAL A 167 17.43 -9.80 -5.37
N ILE A 168 17.05 -10.14 -6.60
CA ILE A 168 17.44 -11.37 -7.30
C ILE A 168 17.84 -11.01 -8.73
N GLY A 169 19.05 -11.38 -9.15
CA GLY A 169 19.49 -11.16 -10.55
C GLY A 169 19.40 -9.70 -11.01
N ARG A 170 19.83 -8.74 -10.17
CA ARG A 170 19.73 -7.28 -10.35
C ARG A 170 18.31 -6.70 -10.38
N LYS A 171 17.27 -7.51 -10.20
CA LYS A 171 15.89 -7.07 -10.09
C LYS A 171 15.45 -7.01 -8.64
N MET A 172 14.83 -5.91 -8.27
CA MET A 172 14.17 -5.75 -6.99
C MET A 172 12.73 -6.25 -7.09
N HIS A 173 12.31 -7.07 -6.14
CA HIS A 173 10.93 -7.54 -6.02
C HIS A 173 10.36 -7.03 -4.69
N LEU A 174 9.06 -6.72 -4.68
CA LEU A 174 8.35 -6.32 -3.47
C LEU A 174 7.17 -7.27 -3.26
N GLN A 175 7.09 -7.86 -2.07
CA GLN A 175 5.95 -8.67 -1.66
C GLN A 175 5.21 -7.98 -0.51
N LEU A 176 3.91 -7.73 -0.71
CA LEU A 176 3.02 -7.19 0.31
C LEU A 176 2.15 -8.30 0.90
N TYR A 177 1.95 -8.26 2.22
CA TYR A 177 0.84 -8.93 2.90
C TYR A 177 -0.21 -7.89 3.34
N GLN A 178 -1.42 -8.02 2.82
CA GLN A 178 -2.58 -7.20 3.16
C GLN A 178 -3.60 -8.06 3.92
N ARG A 179 -3.84 -7.76 5.20
CA ARG A 179 -4.74 -8.58 6.05
C ARG A 179 -6.20 -8.55 5.61
N SER A 180 -6.64 -7.45 5.00
CA SER A 180 -8.03 -7.17 4.64
C SER A 180 -8.05 -6.29 3.41
N ALA A 181 -8.80 -6.70 2.40
CA ALA A 181 -8.73 -6.13 1.07
C ALA A 181 -10.12 -5.99 0.44
N ASP A 182 -10.62 -4.75 0.41
CA ASP A 182 -11.70 -4.37 -0.50
C ASP A 182 -11.19 -4.52 -1.93
N MET A 183 -11.66 -5.57 -2.59
CA MET A 183 -11.20 -5.94 -3.92
C MET A 183 -11.71 -4.99 -4.99
N PHE A 184 -12.79 -4.25 -4.76
CA PHE A 184 -13.29 -3.29 -5.73
C PHE A 184 -12.59 -1.93 -5.56
N LEU A 185 -12.64 -1.29 -4.39
CA LEU A 185 -12.06 0.05 -4.24
C LEU A 185 -10.58 0.00 -3.88
N GLY A 186 -10.22 -0.72 -2.81
CA GLY A 186 -8.89 -0.69 -2.21
C GLY A 186 -7.80 -1.34 -3.07
N VAL A 187 -7.99 -2.58 -3.50
CA VAL A 187 -6.93 -3.36 -4.15
C VAL A 187 -6.37 -2.72 -5.43
N PRO A 188 -7.15 -2.13 -6.33
CA PRO A 188 -6.60 -1.37 -7.46
C PRO A 188 -5.67 -0.22 -7.04
N PHE A 189 -6.00 0.50 -5.97
CA PHE A 189 -5.14 1.53 -5.39
C PHE A 189 -3.87 0.92 -4.80
N ASN A 190 -4.00 -0.20 -4.07
CA ASN A 190 -2.88 -0.83 -3.38
C ASN A 190 -1.88 -1.46 -4.36
N ILE A 191 -2.36 -2.07 -5.45
CA ILE A 191 -1.48 -2.57 -6.52
C ILE A 191 -0.64 -1.44 -7.10
N ALA A 192 -1.28 -0.33 -7.46
CA ALA A 192 -0.59 0.82 -8.05
C ALA A 192 0.39 1.47 -7.05
N SER A 193 -0.03 1.65 -5.80
CA SER A 193 0.80 2.26 -4.75
C SER A 193 2.07 1.46 -4.48
N TYR A 194 1.96 0.14 -4.25
CA TYR A 194 3.12 -0.69 -3.93
C TYR A 194 3.98 -1.03 -5.15
N ALA A 195 3.41 -1.08 -6.36
CA ALA A 195 4.21 -1.15 -7.59
C ALA A 195 5.00 0.15 -7.81
N LEU A 196 4.42 1.30 -7.48
CA LEU A 196 5.13 2.58 -7.52
C LEU A 196 6.25 2.63 -6.48
N LEU A 197 5.98 2.20 -5.24
CA LEU A 197 6.99 2.10 -4.18
C LEU A 197 8.17 1.21 -4.61
N LEU A 198 7.88 0.06 -5.23
CA LEU A 198 8.90 -0.81 -5.80
C LEU A 198 9.75 -0.07 -6.85
N ALA A 199 9.11 0.66 -7.77
CA ALA A 199 9.82 1.41 -8.80
C ALA A 199 10.68 2.54 -8.20
N MET A 200 10.17 3.25 -7.18
CA MET A 200 10.88 4.31 -6.45
C MET A 200 12.11 3.75 -5.72
N LEU A 201 11.96 2.64 -4.99
CA LEU A 201 13.05 1.97 -4.29
C LEU A 201 14.13 1.50 -5.27
N ALA A 202 13.72 0.82 -6.35
CA ALA A 202 14.63 0.37 -7.41
C ALA A 202 15.40 1.54 -8.02
N HIS A 203 14.72 2.65 -8.31
CA HIS A 203 15.31 3.88 -8.84
C HIS A 203 16.42 4.44 -7.93
N VAL A 204 16.15 4.66 -6.64
CA VAL A 204 17.12 5.30 -5.71
C VAL A 204 18.23 4.37 -5.23
N THR A 205 18.12 3.08 -5.53
CA THR A 205 19.12 2.06 -5.17
C THR A 205 19.83 1.46 -6.39
N GLY A 206 19.47 1.86 -7.61
CA GLY A 206 20.14 1.46 -8.84
C GLY A 206 19.81 0.04 -9.32
N TYR A 207 18.64 -0.50 -8.94
CA TYR A 207 18.14 -1.79 -9.40
C TYR A 207 17.04 -1.63 -10.47
N GLU A 208 16.78 -2.71 -11.19
CA GLU A 208 15.59 -2.79 -12.05
C GLU A 208 14.38 -3.20 -11.21
N ALA A 209 13.22 -2.61 -11.48
CA ALA A 209 11.98 -3.07 -10.87
C ALA A 209 11.56 -4.42 -11.47
N GLY A 210 11.42 -5.43 -10.62
CA GLY A 210 11.02 -6.79 -10.96
C GLY A 210 9.52 -7.00 -10.78
N ASP A 211 9.15 -7.80 -9.79
CA ASP A 211 7.76 -8.20 -9.58
C ASP A 211 7.20 -7.55 -8.32
N PHE A 212 5.98 -7.05 -8.43
CA PHE A 212 5.14 -6.81 -7.27
C PHE A 212 4.29 -8.07 -7.00
N VAL A 213 4.37 -8.60 -5.78
CA VAL A 213 3.60 -9.77 -5.33
C VAL A 213 2.64 -9.33 -4.23
N HIS A 214 1.35 -9.55 -4.42
CA HIS A 214 0.32 -9.14 -3.48
C HIS A 214 -0.30 -10.38 -2.82
N THR A 215 0.01 -10.60 -1.55
CA THR A 215 -0.59 -11.63 -0.70
C THR A 215 -1.69 -11.00 0.12
N ILE A 216 -2.89 -11.59 0.09
CA ILE A 216 -4.09 -11.06 0.71
C ILE A 216 -4.62 -12.10 1.71
N GLY A 217 -4.93 -11.67 2.92
CA GLY A 217 -5.66 -12.45 3.92
C GLY A 217 -7.14 -12.52 3.53
N ASP A 218 -7.95 -11.64 4.09
CA ASP A 218 -9.36 -11.51 3.75
C ASP A 218 -9.52 -10.69 2.45
N ALA A 219 -9.75 -11.38 1.33
CA ALA A 219 -10.08 -10.77 0.05
C ALA A 219 -11.60 -10.75 -0.13
N HIS A 220 -12.21 -9.58 -0.19
CA HIS A 220 -13.67 -9.48 -0.21
C HIS A 220 -14.21 -8.45 -1.20
N ILE A 221 -15.46 -8.69 -1.61
CA ILE A 221 -16.28 -7.78 -2.38
C ILE A 221 -17.46 -7.38 -1.50
N TYR A 222 -17.64 -6.09 -1.25
CA TYR A 222 -18.83 -5.61 -0.55
C TYR A 222 -20.10 -5.90 -1.34
N SER A 223 -21.17 -6.28 -0.64
CA SER A 223 -22.45 -6.65 -1.27
C SER A 223 -23.04 -5.53 -2.14
N ASN A 224 -22.80 -4.26 -1.78
CA ASN A 224 -23.23 -3.08 -2.51
C ASN A 224 -22.34 -2.72 -3.72
N HIS A 225 -21.28 -3.50 -4.00
CA HIS A 225 -20.38 -3.32 -5.15
C HIS A 225 -20.54 -4.40 -6.23
N MET A 226 -21.49 -5.34 -6.07
CA MET A 226 -21.62 -6.49 -6.97
C MET A 226 -21.86 -6.09 -8.43
N ASP A 227 -22.79 -5.16 -8.68
CA ASP A 227 -23.08 -4.68 -10.04
C ASP A 227 -21.86 -3.98 -10.67
N GLN A 228 -21.10 -3.23 -9.87
CA GLN A 228 -19.90 -2.55 -10.30
C GLN A 228 -18.78 -3.53 -10.64
N VAL A 229 -18.62 -4.60 -9.85
CA VAL A 229 -17.70 -5.69 -10.14
C VAL A 229 -18.10 -6.41 -11.43
N GLN A 230 -19.38 -6.73 -11.61
CA GLN A 230 -19.87 -7.38 -12.84
C GLN A 230 -19.64 -6.51 -14.07
N LEU A 231 -19.94 -5.20 -13.98
CA LEU A 231 -19.63 -4.24 -15.03
C LEU A 231 -18.13 -4.21 -15.34
N GLN A 232 -17.28 -4.17 -14.31
CA GLN A 232 -15.84 -4.16 -14.48
C GLN A 232 -15.31 -5.45 -15.15
N LEU A 233 -15.87 -6.61 -14.80
CA LEU A 233 -15.51 -7.93 -15.36
C LEU A 233 -16.03 -8.15 -16.78
N SER A 234 -17.08 -7.43 -17.19
CA SER A 234 -17.57 -7.43 -18.58
C SER A 234 -16.61 -6.71 -19.55
N ARG A 235 -15.71 -5.86 -19.03
CA ARG A 235 -14.72 -5.12 -19.82
C ARG A 235 -13.45 -5.96 -19.97
N LYS A 236 -12.91 -5.99 -21.19
CA LYS A 236 -11.65 -6.68 -21.46
C LYS A 236 -10.46 -5.82 -20.97
N PRO A 237 -9.51 -6.38 -20.19
CA PRO A 237 -8.26 -5.68 -19.87
C PRO A 237 -7.54 -5.20 -21.14
N LYS A 238 -7.07 -3.95 -21.11
CA LYS A 238 -6.28 -3.31 -22.18
C LYS A 238 -4.79 -3.44 -21.88
N LEU A 239 -3.94 -2.94 -22.77
CA LEU A 239 -2.50 -2.90 -22.57
C LEU A 239 -2.14 -2.10 -21.31
N LEU A 240 -1.13 -2.56 -20.58
CA LEU A 240 -0.62 -1.87 -19.41
C LEU A 240 0.10 -0.57 -19.83
N PRO A 241 -0.07 0.53 -19.09
CA PRO A 241 0.73 1.73 -19.29
C PRO A 241 2.20 1.50 -18.92
N GLN A 242 3.06 2.46 -19.26
CA GLN A 242 4.47 2.47 -18.84
C GLN A 242 4.68 3.57 -17.81
N LEU A 243 5.37 3.27 -16.72
CA LEU A 243 5.81 4.27 -15.76
C LEU A 243 7.10 4.92 -16.27
N ARG A 244 7.12 6.24 -16.36
CA ARG A 244 8.33 7.05 -16.56
C ARG A 244 8.55 7.91 -15.33
N ILE A 245 9.68 7.67 -14.64
CA ILE A 245 10.20 8.58 -13.62
C ILE A 245 11.00 9.66 -14.35
N THR A 246 10.49 10.90 -14.36
CA THR A 246 11.01 11.98 -15.23
C THR A 246 12.29 12.61 -14.69
N ARG A 247 12.50 12.54 -13.38
CA ARG A 247 13.65 13.13 -12.68
C ARG A 247 14.48 12.08 -11.97
N LYS A 248 15.80 12.18 -12.10
CA LYS A 248 16.71 11.42 -11.25
C LYS A 248 16.73 12.02 -9.85
N VAL A 249 16.26 11.25 -8.87
CA VAL A 249 16.37 11.55 -7.43
C VAL A 249 17.30 10.56 -6.73
N ASP A 250 17.98 11.00 -5.68
CA ASP A 250 18.95 10.20 -4.92
C ASP A 250 18.38 9.67 -3.58
N SER A 251 17.38 10.35 -3.04
CA SER A 251 16.63 9.93 -1.86
C SER A 251 15.20 9.54 -2.22
N ILE A 252 14.66 8.52 -1.55
CA ILE A 252 13.25 8.13 -1.67
C ILE A 252 12.31 9.25 -1.18
N PHE A 253 12.80 10.15 -0.34
CA PHE A 253 12.04 11.26 0.23
C PHE A 253 12.00 12.49 -0.67
N ASP A 254 12.77 12.52 -1.76
CA ASP A 254 12.86 13.69 -2.65
C ASP A 254 11.86 13.64 -3.81
N PHE A 255 11.10 12.54 -3.94
CA PHE A 255 10.09 12.39 -4.99
C PHE A 255 8.93 13.36 -4.81
N LYS A 256 8.42 13.86 -5.93
CA LYS A 256 7.27 14.75 -6.05
C LYS A 256 6.25 14.16 -7.02
N PHE A 257 5.02 14.65 -6.95
CA PHE A 257 3.94 14.19 -7.83
C PHE A 257 4.31 14.30 -9.32
N GLU A 258 5.00 15.38 -9.71
CA GLU A 258 5.39 15.67 -11.09
C GLU A 258 6.50 14.76 -11.63
N ASP A 259 7.15 13.98 -10.76
CA ASP A 259 8.19 13.06 -11.18
C ASP A 259 7.62 11.79 -11.86
N PHE A 260 6.31 11.57 -11.80
CA PHE A 260 5.66 10.36 -12.26
C PHE A 260 4.76 10.60 -13.47
N GLU A 261 5.06 9.90 -14.56
CA GLU A 261 4.21 9.88 -15.74
C GLU A 261 3.81 8.45 -16.12
N PHE A 262 2.53 8.25 -16.41
CA PHE A 262 1.97 6.97 -16.85
C PHE A 262 1.64 7.04 -18.33
N LEU A 263 2.61 6.68 -19.17
CA LEU A 263 2.51 6.73 -20.62
C LEU A 263 1.51 5.67 -21.11
N ASN A 264 0.69 6.05 -22.10
CA ASN A 264 -0.29 5.17 -22.74
C ASN A 264 -1.35 4.60 -21.78
N TYR A 265 -1.65 5.29 -20.67
CA TYR A 265 -2.75 4.90 -19.79
C TYR A 265 -4.10 5.29 -20.41
N ASP A 266 -4.74 4.34 -21.09
CA ASP A 266 -6.06 4.46 -21.70
C ASP A 266 -7.10 3.57 -20.99
N PRO A 267 -7.51 3.88 -19.75
CA PRO A 267 -8.50 3.06 -19.05
C PRO A 267 -9.92 3.29 -19.58
N ASP A 268 -10.79 2.30 -19.38
CA ASP A 268 -12.23 2.51 -19.48
C ASP A 268 -12.73 3.56 -18.45
N PRO A 269 -13.90 4.17 -18.68
CA PRO A 269 -14.45 5.18 -17.77
C PRO A 269 -14.53 4.70 -16.31
N ALA A 270 -14.44 5.65 -15.37
CA ALA A 270 -14.57 5.37 -13.95
C ALA A 270 -15.90 4.65 -13.63
N ILE A 271 -15.88 3.78 -12.63
CA ILE A 271 -17.06 3.12 -12.09
C ILE A 271 -17.22 3.66 -10.66
N LYS A 272 -18.31 4.38 -10.41
CA LYS A 272 -18.60 4.95 -9.09
C LYS A 272 -19.14 3.85 -8.17
N ALA A 273 -18.63 3.80 -6.94
CA ALA A 273 -19.20 3.00 -5.87
C ALA A 273 -19.04 3.75 -4.53
N PRO A 274 -20.01 3.61 -3.61
CA PRO A 274 -19.90 4.19 -2.26
C PRO A 274 -18.86 3.44 -1.43
N VAL A 275 -18.15 4.13 -0.54
CA VAL A 275 -17.31 3.49 0.48
C VAL A 275 -18.20 2.88 1.55
N ALA A 276 -17.85 1.69 2.05
CA ALA A 276 -18.48 1.12 3.24
C ALA A 276 -17.75 1.64 4.49
N VAL A 277 -18.44 2.43 5.32
CA VAL A 277 -17.89 3.04 6.55
C VAL A 277 -18.26 2.21 7.77
#